data_AF-A0AAW3LZL8-F1
#
_entry.id   AF-A0AAW3LZL8-F1
#
_cell.length_a   1.000
_cell.length_b   1.000
_cell.length_c   1.000
_cell.angle_alpha   90.00
_cell.angle_beta   90.00
_cell.angle_gamma   90.00
#
_symmetry.space_group_name_H-M   'P 1'
#
loop_
_entity.id
_entity.type
_entity.pdbx_description
1 polymer ?
#
loop_
_entity_poly.entity_id
_entity_poly.type
_entity_poly.pdbx_seq_one_letter_code
_entity_poly.pdbx_strand_id
1 'polypeptide(L)'
;MCDPRIVDSRRHNTDLLDQKINRRETLINNQSLMAGYIEAMNTWKADEQELNEKRQSLSTRLEQIKQQAVDDMAKARQGEMDAATAYAQAVAWGDTEGEKTASADAQKAAKSLATAAEHNRRQDLIISALEQELLTVDRYITEAQEKHKGIERGALWLSQTVLEEKWNEAARALFEVGGRLWANYNLLGLDQVSLLKLAVPQEGETVGNWTWHQLSERSRRYSVQDLLQLDDIQASQAAQAT
;
A
#
# COMPACT_ATOMS: atom_id res chain seq x y z
N MET A 1 -6.52 -50.74 9.87
CA MET A 1 -7.03 -49.49 9.26
C MET A 1 -7.28 -48.51 10.38
N CYS A 2 -6.67 -47.32 10.34
CA CYS A 2 -6.94 -46.27 11.33
C CYS A 2 -8.32 -45.65 11.07
N ASP A 3 -9.07 -45.37 12.14
CA ASP A 3 -10.37 -44.69 12.07
C ASP A 3 -10.17 -43.26 11.52
N PRO A 4 -10.78 -42.92 10.36
CA PRO A 4 -10.67 -41.59 9.76
C PRO A 4 -11.04 -40.44 10.71
N ARG A 5 -12.00 -40.65 11.62
CA ARG A 5 -12.44 -39.61 12.57
C ARG A 5 -11.36 -39.24 13.58
N ILE A 6 -10.54 -40.22 13.98
CA ILE A 6 -9.42 -39.99 14.90
C ILE A 6 -8.31 -39.22 14.19
N VAL A 7 -8.09 -39.49 12.89
CA VAL A 7 -7.11 -38.78 12.08
C VAL A 7 -7.53 -37.31 11.89
N ASP A 8 -8.79 -37.06 11.57
CA ASP A 8 -9.31 -35.70 11.38
C ASP A 8 -9.30 -34.89 12.69
N SER A 9 -9.66 -35.51 13.82
CA SER A 9 -9.58 -34.87 15.14
C SER A 9 -8.14 -34.52 15.53
N ARG A 10 -7.17 -35.40 15.24
CA ARG A 10 -5.75 -35.13 15.51
C ARG A 10 -5.21 -33.99 14.64
N ARG A 11 -5.57 -33.95 13.35
CA ARG A 11 -5.20 -32.85 12.45
C ARG A 11 -5.72 -31.51 12.95
N HIS A 12 -7.00 -31.45 13.30
CA HIS A 12 -7.59 -30.23 13.84
C HIS A 12 -6.88 -29.75 15.12
N ASN A 13 -6.53 -30.66 16.03
CA ASN A 13 -5.80 -30.30 17.24
C ASN A 13 -4.37 -29.80 16.94
N THR A 14 -3.70 -30.38 15.95
CA THR A 14 -2.39 -29.88 15.49
C THR A 14 -2.52 -28.46 14.94
N ASP A 15 -3.48 -28.21 14.06
CA ASP A 15 -3.72 -26.88 13.48
C ASP A 15 -3.99 -25.83 14.58
N LEU A 16 -4.76 -26.18 15.61
CA LEU A 16 -5.03 -25.30 16.75
C LEU A 16 -3.78 -24.98 17.58
N LEU A 17 -2.92 -25.98 17.80
CA LEU A 17 -1.66 -25.79 18.52
C LEU A 17 -0.70 -24.92 17.71
N ASP A 18 -0.59 -25.15 16.41
CA ASP A 18 0.23 -24.35 15.51
C ASP A 18 -0.23 -22.89 15.49
N GLN A 19 -1.54 -22.64 15.46
CA GLN A 19 -2.09 -21.27 15.56
C GLN A 19 -1.70 -20.59 16.87
N LYS A 20 -1.77 -21.28 18.01
CA LYS A 20 -1.38 -20.74 19.32
C LYS A 20 0.12 -20.46 19.41
N ILE A 21 0.95 -21.36 18.90
CA ILE A 21 2.41 -21.17 18.86
C ILE A 21 2.73 -19.95 18.00
N ASN A 22 2.19 -19.88 16.79
CA ASN A 22 2.41 -18.75 15.88
C ASN A 22 1.97 -17.42 16.49
N ARG A 23 0.82 -17.39 17.19
CA ARG A 23 0.35 -16.18 17.87
C ARG A 23 1.34 -15.71 18.95
N ARG A 24 1.83 -16.64 19.79
CA ARG A 24 2.78 -16.32 20.86
C ARG A 24 4.12 -15.85 20.31
N GLU A 25 4.64 -16.51 19.28
CA GLU A 25 5.86 -16.07 18.60
C GLU A 25 5.69 -14.68 17.99
N THR A 26 4.53 -14.41 17.40
CA THR A 26 4.17 -13.10 16.86
C THR A 26 4.18 -12.02 17.94
N LEU A 27 3.59 -12.29 19.10
CA LEU A 27 3.58 -11.36 20.24
C LEU A 27 4.99 -11.13 20.80
N ILE A 28 5.82 -12.16 20.90
CA ILE A 28 7.21 -12.03 21.37
C ILE A 28 8.03 -11.19 20.38
N ASN A 29 7.89 -11.43 19.08
CA ASN A 29 8.69 -10.80 18.04
C ASN A 29 8.05 -9.53 17.46
N ASN A 30 6.97 -9.01 18.06
CA ASN A 30 6.10 -8.02 17.42
C ASN A 30 6.84 -6.76 16.95
N GLN A 31 7.80 -6.26 17.73
CA GLN A 31 8.52 -5.02 17.42
C GLN A 31 9.38 -5.20 16.18
N SER A 32 10.12 -6.31 16.10
CA SER A 32 10.95 -6.64 14.94
C SER A 32 10.11 -6.91 13.70
N LEU A 33 8.99 -7.63 13.85
CA LEU A 33 8.07 -7.89 12.75
C LEU A 33 7.41 -6.60 12.24
N MET A 34 6.93 -5.72 13.13
CA MET A 34 6.36 -4.42 12.76
C MET A 34 7.38 -3.55 12.04
N ALA A 35 8.62 -3.49 12.53
CA ALA A 35 9.70 -2.76 11.87
C ALA A 35 9.97 -3.30 10.46
N GLY A 36 10.05 -4.63 10.30
CA GLY A 36 10.22 -5.28 9.00
C GLY A 36 9.06 -5.01 8.02
N TYR A 37 7.82 -5.00 8.50
CA TYR A 37 6.66 -4.60 7.69
C TYR A 37 6.75 -3.14 7.25
N ILE A 38 7.09 -2.22 8.15
CA ILE A 38 7.24 -0.79 7.83
C ILE A 38 8.35 -0.57 6.80
N GLU A 39 9.50 -1.22 6.99
CA GLU A 39 10.61 -1.18 6.04
C GLU A 39 10.18 -1.71 4.68
N ALA A 40 9.54 -2.88 4.62
CA ALA A 40 9.07 -3.45 3.37
C ALA A 40 8.04 -2.54 2.66
N MET A 41 7.07 -1.97 3.39
CA MET A 41 6.11 -1.02 2.82
C MET A 41 6.81 0.22 2.25
N ASN A 42 7.81 0.77 2.96
CA ASN A 42 8.58 1.91 2.49
C ASN A 42 9.37 1.58 1.22
N THR A 43 10.00 0.41 1.14
CA THR A 43 10.72 -0.04 -0.05
C THR A 43 9.79 -0.16 -1.26
N TRP A 44 8.66 -0.86 -1.13
CA TRP A 44 7.70 -0.99 -2.24
C TRP A 44 7.10 0.35 -2.67
N LYS A 45 6.89 1.27 -1.73
CA LYS A 45 6.41 2.62 -2.04
C LYS A 45 7.47 3.44 -2.78
N ALA A 46 8.75 3.29 -2.43
CA ALA A 46 9.85 3.91 -3.16
C ALA A 46 9.98 3.34 -4.59
N ASP A 47 9.88 2.02 -4.74
CA ASP A 47 9.90 1.34 -6.04
C ASP A 47 8.73 1.82 -6.93
N GLU A 48 7.53 1.92 -6.36
CA GLU A 48 6.35 2.46 -7.06
C GLU A 48 6.58 3.92 -7.51
N GLN A 49 7.20 4.74 -6.67
CA GLN A 49 7.53 6.12 -7.02
C GLN A 49 8.53 6.16 -8.19
N GLU A 50 9.60 5.37 -8.15
CA GLU A 50 10.59 5.32 -9.24
C GLU A 50 9.95 4.88 -10.56
N LEU A 51 9.04 3.90 -10.52
CA LEU A 51 8.30 3.44 -11.70
C LEU A 51 7.39 4.55 -12.26
N ASN A 52 6.72 5.32 -11.39
CA ASN A 52 5.90 6.44 -11.81
C ASN A 52 6.73 7.57 -12.44
N GLU A 53 7.92 7.86 -11.91
CA GLU A 53 8.86 8.83 -12.49
C GLU A 53 9.33 8.36 -13.87
N LYS A 54 9.67 7.07 -14.03
CA LYS A 54 10.01 6.46 -15.32
C LYS A 54 8.85 6.58 -16.32
N ARG A 55 7.63 6.25 -15.88
CA ARG A 55 6.41 6.37 -16.69
C ARG A 55 6.21 7.80 -17.19
N GLN A 56 6.36 8.79 -16.31
CA GLN A 56 6.21 10.20 -16.67
C GLN A 56 7.28 10.66 -17.68
N SER A 57 8.53 10.24 -17.48
CA SER A 57 9.64 10.52 -18.40
C SER A 57 9.39 9.92 -19.78
N LEU A 58 8.99 8.64 -19.84
CA LEU A 58 8.64 7.95 -21.08
C LEU A 58 7.45 8.61 -21.80
N SER A 59 6.39 8.94 -21.06
CA SER A 59 5.21 9.62 -21.61
C SER A 59 5.55 10.99 -22.18
N THR A 60 6.39 11.77 -21.49
CA THR A 60 6.84 13.08 -21.97
C THR A 60 7.67 12.92 -23.25
N ARG A 61 8.58 11.94 -23.29
CA ARG A 61 9.41 11.69 -24.46
C ARG A 61 8.61 11.20 -25.66
N LEU A 62 7.62 10.34 -25.42
CA LEU A 62 6.70 9.86 -26.44
C LEU A 62 5.96 11.03 -27.11
N GLU A 63 5.42 11.94 -26.31
CA GLU A 63 4.69 13.10 -26.83
C GLU A 63 5.59 14.03 -27.65
N GLN A 64 6.82 14.28 -27.17
CA GLN A 64 7.82 15.06 -27.92
C GLN A 64 8.13 14.43 -29.29
N ILE A 65 8.31 13.10 -29.35
CA ILE A 65 8.62 12.41 -30.60
C ILE A 65 7.42 12.44 -31.55
N LYS A 66 6.20 12.24 -31.03
CA LYS A 66 4.96 12.36 -31.83
C LYS A 66 4.81 13.76 -32.43
N GLN A 67 5.01 14.80 -31.64
CA GLN A 67 4.93 16.18 -32.13
C GLN A 67 6.01 16.48 -33.17
N GLN A 68 7.25 16.08 -32.90
CA GLN A 68 8.37 16.29 -33.82
C GLN A 68 8.15 15.62 -35.18
N ALA A 69 7.63 14.39 -35.17
CA ALA A 69 7.27 13.63 -36.37
C ALA A 69 6.25 14.38 -37.25
N VAL A 70 5.19 14.91 -36.62
CA VAL A 70 4.16 15.70 -37.31
C VAL A 70 4.74 17.01 -37.87
N ASP A 71 5.51 17.73 -37.06
CA ASP A 71 6.08 19.02 -37.45
C ASP A 71 7.08 18.89 -38.61
N ASP A 72 7.94 17.86 -38.58
CA ASP A 72 8.93 17.63 -39.63
C ASP A 72 8.27 17.25 -40.95
N MET A 73 7.24 16.40 -40.91
CA MET A 73 6.45 16.06 -42.11
C MET A 73 5.68 17.27 -42.65
N ALA A 74 5.10 18.10 -41.79
CA ALA A 74 4.40 19.30 -42.19
C ALA A 74 5.35 20.31 -42.87
N LYS A 75 6.53 20.57 -42.28
CA LYS A 75 7.56 21.44 -42.86
C LYS A 75 8.05 20.95 -44.22
N ALA A 76 8.29 19.64 -44.36
CA ALA A 76 8.74 19.07 -45.62
C ALA A 76 7.69 19.18 -46.73
N ARG A 77 6.40 18.95 -46.40
CA ARG A 77 5.28 19.14 -47.33
C ARG A 77 5.09 20.60 -47.72
N GLN A 78 5.24 21.52 -46.76
CA GLN A 78 5.15 22.95 -47.03
C GLN A 78 6.24 23.38 -48.03
N GLY A 79 7.48 22.92 -47.86
CA GLY A 79 8.57 23.22 -48.79
C GLY A 79 8.30 22.73 -50.22
N GLU A 80 7.64 21.57 -50.38
CA GLU A 80 7.23 21.07 -51.70
C GLU A 80 6.11 21.94 -52.31
N MET A 81 5.12 22.32 -51.49
CA MET A 81 4.02 23.18 -51.92
C MET A 81 4.48 24.60 -52.31
N ASP A 82 5.42 25.17 -51.56
CA ASP A 82 6.01 26.49 -51.83
C ASP A 82 6.76 26.47 -53.17
N ALA A 83 7.57 25.42 -53.42
CA ALA A 83 8.30 25.26 -54.67
C ALA A 83 7.36 25.05 -55.87
N ALA A 84 6.30 24.25 -55.71
CA ALA A 84 5.29 24.06 -56.76
C ALA A 84 4.53 25.37 -57.07
N THR A 85 4.24 26.17 -56.04
CA THR A 85 3.59 27.48 -56.19
C THR A 85 4.50 28.46 -56.93
N ALA A 86 5.78 28.52 -56.56
CA ALA A 86 6.77 29.36 -57.24
C ALA A 86 6.91 28.98 -58.73
N TYR A 87 6.91 27.68 -59.04
CA TYR A 87 6.95 27.19 -60.41
C TYR A 87 5.70 27.64 -61.21
N ALA A 88 4.51 27.44 -60.66
CA ALA A 88 3.26 27.88 -61.30
C ALA A 88 3.22 29.40 -61.54
N GLN A 89 3.76 30.19 -60.61
CA GLN A 89 3.90 31.64 -60.76
C GLN A 89 4.88 31.99 -61.89
N ALA A 90 6.08 31.40 -61.92
CA ALA A 90 7.06 31.67 -62.97
C ALA A 90 6.50 31.38 -64.38
N VAL A 91 5.79 30.25 -64.52
CA VAL A 91 5.08 29.89 -65.77
C VAL A 91 4.03 30.94 -66.15
N ALA A 92 3.24 31.43 -65.19
CA ALA A 92 2.20 32.42 -65.45
C ALA A 92 2.75 33.77 -65.95
N TRP A 93 3.97 34.14 -65.53
CA TRP A 93 4.64 35.38 -65.93
C TRP A 93 5.63 35.21 -67.10
N GLY A 94 5.81 33.99 -67.62
CA GLY A 94 6.76 33.69 -68.69
C GLY A 94 8.23 33.86 -68.28
N ASP A 95 8.54 33.75 -66.99
CA ASP A 95 9.90 33.85 -66.45
C ASP A 95 10.62 32.49 -66.54
N THR A 96 11.27 32.26 -67.68
CA THR A 96 11.95 30.99 -67.97
C THR A 96 13.13 30.67 -67.04
N GLU A 97 13.75 31.70 -66.43
CA GLU A 97 14.82 31.46 -65.46
C GLU A 97 14.23 31.13 -64.08
N GLY A 98 13.17 31.84 -63.67
CA GLY A 98 12.38 31.50 -62.49
C GLY A 98 11.81 30.07 -62.54
N GLU A 99 11.36 29.60 -63.71
CA GLU A 99 10.90 28.22 -63.91
C GLU A 99 12.00 27.19 -63.62
N LYS A 100 13.23 27.42 -64.12
CA LYS A 100 14.36 26.51 -63.87
C LYS A 100 14.73 26.49 -62.40
N THR A 101 14.80 27.65 -61.75
CA THR A 101 15.10 27.76 -60.32
C THR A 101 14.03 27.05 -59.48
N ALA A 102 12.75 27.34 -59.72
CA ALA A 102 11.66 26.71 -58.99
C ALA A 102 11.58 25.19 -59.25
N SER A 103 11.91 24.72 -60.46
CA SER A 103 12.02 23.29 -60.76
C SER A 103 13.16 22.62 -59.99
N ALA A 104 14.31 23.29 -59.83
CA ALA A 104 15.43 22.78 -59.05
C ALA A 104 15.08 22.73 -57.55
N ASP A 105 14.41 23.76 -57.05
CA ASP A 105 13.93 23.83 -55.66
C ASP A 105 12.85 22.79 -55.39
N ALA A 106 11.93 22.53 -56.32
CA ALA A 106 10.95 21.46 -56.23
C ALA A 106 11.62 20.08 -56.14
N GLN A 107 12.68 19.84 -56.94
CA GLN A 107 13.43 18.60 -56.86
C GLN A 107 14.16 18.45 -55.52
N LYS A 108 14.68 19.55 -54.95
CA LYS A 108 15.31 19.55 -53.63
C LYS A 108 14.28 19.30 -52.52
N ALA A 109 13.12 19.95 -52.60
CA ALA A 109 12.01 19.77 -51.67
C ALA A 109 11.48 18.33 -51.68
N ALA A 110 11.32 17.72 -52.86
CA ALA A 110 10.93 16.31 -53.00
C ALA A 110 11.95 15.35 -52.35
N LYS A 111 13.25 15.62 -52.49
CA LYS A 111 14.30 14.85 -51.78
C LYS A 111 14.23 15.01 -50.26
N SER A 112 13.99 16.23 -49.77
CA SER A 112 13.79 16.44 -48.33
C SER A 112 12.52 15.76 -47.81
N LEU A 113 11.44 15.74 -48.58
CA LEU A 113 10.20 15.06 -48.22
C LEU A 113 10.39 13.54 -48.17
N ALA A 114 11.09 12.95 -49.13
CA ALA A 114 11.44 11.53 -49.09
C ALA A 114 12.28 11.18 -47.84
N THR A 115 13.20 12.06 -47.45
CA THR A 115 14.04 11.89 -46.25
C THR A 115 13.20 12.02 -44.98
N ALA A 116 12.31 13.01 -44.90
CA ALA A 116 11.38 13.19 -43.78
C ALA A 116 10.41 12.01 -43.65
N ALA A 117 9.91 11.46 -44.76
CA ALA A 117 9.03 10.29 -44.76
C ALA A 117 9.72 9.03 -44.21
N GLU A 118 10.98 8.80 -44.60
CA GLU A 118 11.78 7.70 -44.06
C GLU A 118 12.09 7.90 -42.56
N HIS A 119 12.39 9.13 -42.15
CA HIS A 119 12.56 9.47 -40.74
C HIS A 119 11.28 9.24 -39.93
N ASN A 120 10.13 9.68 -40.45
CA ASN A 120 8.83 9.48 -39.82
C ASN A 120 8.51 8.00 -39.64
N ARG A 121 8.78 7.17 -40.66
CA ARG A 121 8.64 5.71 -40.54
C ARG A 121 9.49 5.12 -39.42
N ARG A 122 10.70 5.63 -39.19
CA ARG A 122 11.56 5.20 -38.06
C ARG A 122 11.02 5.70 -36.73
N GLN A 123 10.50 6.92 -36.69
CA GLN A 123 9.83 7.46 -35.49
C GLN A 123 8.60 6.64 -35.13
N ASP A 124 7.80 6.17 -36.08
CA ASP A 124 6.64 5.30 -35.82
C ASP A 124 7.03 3.99 -35.11
N LEU A 125 8.18 3.40 -35.47
CA LEU A 125 8.71 2.22 -34.79
C LEU A 125 9.13 2.54 -33.35
N ILE A 126 9.77 3.69 -33.14
CA ILE A 126 10.19 4.15 -31.80
C ILE A 126 8.97 4.47 -30.94
N ILE A 127 7.96 5.14 -31.50
CA ILE A 127 6.68 5.42 -30.85
C ILE A 127 6.03 4.11 -30.39
N SER A 128 5.93 3.12 -31.28
CA SER A 128 5.36 1.81 -30.97
C SER A 128 6.13 1.11 -29.85
N ALA A 129 7.47 1.17 -29.87
CA ALA A 129 8.31 0.59 -28.83
C ALA A 129 8.10 1.29 -27.47
N LEU A 130 8.06 2.63 -27.45
CA LEU A 130 7.81 3.41 -26.23
C LEU A 130 6.42 3.17 -25.66
N GLU A 131 5.40 2.98 -26.50
CA GLU A 131 4.06 2.61 -26.05
C GLU A 131 4.04 1.22 -25.38
N GLN A 132 4.78 0.25 -25.92
CA GLN A 132 4.93 -1.07 -25.28
C GLN A 132 5.70 -1.01 -23.95
N GLU A 133 6.74 -0.18 -23.88
CA GLU A 133 7.47 0.05 -22.62
C GLU A 133 6.56 0.72 -21.57
N LEU A 134 5.72 1.67 -21.96
CA LEU A 134 4.72 2.26 -21.06
C LEU A 134 3.74 1.21 -20.52
N LEU A 135 3.22 0.32 -21.37
CA LEU A 135 2.36 -0.79 -20.92
C LEU A 135 3.09 -1.71 -19.94
N THR A 136 4.37 -1.97 -20.17
CA THR A 136 5.20 -2.80 -19.29
C THR A 136 5.42 -2.13 -17.93
N VAL A 137 5.72 -0.83 -17.92
CA VAL A 137 5.86 -0.05 -16.67
C VAL A 137 4.52 0.02 -15.91
N ASP A 138 3.40 0.25 -16.60
CA ASP A 138 2.06 0.27 -15.99
C ASP A 138 1.72 -1.07 -15.31
N ARG A 139 2.12 -2.19 -15.93
CA ARG A 139 2.00 -3.51 -15.31
C ARG A 139 2.84 -3.60 -14.03
N TYR A 140 4.11 -3.19 -14.07
CA TYR A 140 4.97 -3.24 -12.88
C TYR A 140 4.49 -2.32 -11.75
N ILE A 141 3.91 -1.16 -12.06
CA ILE A 141 3.26 -0.30 -11.06
C ILE A 141 2.12 -1.06 -10.39
N THR A 142 1.27 -1.72 -11.17
CA THR A 142 0.15 -2.51 -10.65
C THR A 142 0.63 -3.66 -9.75
N GLU A 143 1.67 -4.38 -10.17
CA GLU A 143 2.28 -5.46 -9.40
C GLU A 143 2.88 -4.93 -8.07
N ALA A 144 3.60 -3.81 -8.10
CA ALA A 144 4.16 -3.17 -6.91
C ALA A 144 3.06 -2.76 -5.91
N GLN A 145 1.96 -2.17 -6.41
CA GLN A 145 0.80 -1.80 -5.59
C GLN A 145 0.12 -3.02 -4.96
N GLU A 146 0.01 -4.13 -5.70
CA GLU A 146 -0.55 -5.37 -5.17
C GLU A 146 0.35 -5.96 -4.05
N LYS A 147 1.66 -5.97 -4.27
CA LYS A 147 2.63 -6.40 -3.25
C LYS A 147 2.57 -5.54 -2.00
N HIS A 148 2.52 -4.21 -2.16
CA HIS A 148 2.35 -3.28 -1.05
C HIS A 148 1.08 -3.58 -0.25
N LYS A 149 -0.08 -3.73 -0.90
CA LYS A 149 -1.35 -4.07 -0.23
C LYS A 149 -1.30 -5.41 0.50
N GLY A 150 -0.61 -6.40 -0.06
CA GLY A 150 -0.40 -7.70 0.59
C GLY A 150 0.39 -7.56 1.90
N ILE A 151 1.46 -6.77 1.89
CA ILE A 151 2.30 -6.48 3.05
C ILE A 151 1.53 -5.68 4.09
N GLU A 152 0.82 -4.63 3.66
CA GLU A 152 -0.04 -3.81 4.53
C GLU A 152 -1.08 -4.67 5.26
N ARG A 153 -1.73 -5.59 4.54
CA ARG A 153 -2.68 -6.53 5.15
C ARG A 153 -2.00 -7.43 6.18
N GLY A 154 -0.80 -7.94 5.90
CA GLY A 154 0.00 -8.69 6.88
C GLY A 154 0.33 -7.89 8.13
N ALA A 155 0.72 -6.62 7.95
CA ALA A 155 0.99 -5.68 9.04
C ALA A 155 -0.27 -5.40 9.90
N LEU A 156 -1.44 -5.28 9.27
CA LEU A 156 -2.71 -5.09 9.97
C LEU A 156 -3.11 -6.31 10.81
N TRP A 157 -2.90 -7.54 10.31
CA TRP A 157 -3.11 -8.75 11.11
C TRP A 157 -2.18 -8.85 12.32
N LEU A 158 -0.91 -8.46 12.13
CA LEU A 158 0.05 -8.36 13.23
C LEU A 158 -0.42 -7.33 14.27
N SER A 159 -0.79 -6.14 13.81
CA SER A 159 -1.28 -5.05 14.67
C SER A 159 -2.53 -5.48 15.44
N GLN A 160 -3.48 -6.13 14.78
CA GLN A 160 -4.67 -6.69 15.43
C GLN A 160 -4.28 -7.64 16.56
N THR A 161 -3.40 -8.60 16.31
CA THR A 161 -2.96 -9.59 17.31
C THR A 161 -2.38 -8.91 18.56
N VAL A 162 -1.55 -7.88 18.36
CA VAL A 162 -0.95 -7.10 19.46
C VAL A 162 -2.02 -6.28 20.20
N LEU A 163 -2.96 -5.67 19.49
CA LEU A 163 -4.04 -4.88 20.09
C LEU A 163 -5.01 -5.74 20.90
N GLU A 164 -5.32 -6.95 20.44
CA GLU A 164 -6.14 -7.91 21.20
C GLU A 164 -5.47 -8.28 22.53
N GLU A 165 -4.14 -8.50 22.55
CA GLU A 165 -3.43 -8.79 23.80
C GLU A 165 -3.42 -7.57 24.73
N LYS A 166 -3.11 -6.37 24.22
CA LYS A 166 -3.14 -5.13 25.00
C LYS A 166 -4.54 -4.82 25.54
N TRP A 167 -5.58 -5.12 24.77
CA TRP A 167 -6.97 -5.00 25.20
C TRP A 167 -7.25 -5.92 26.39
N ASN A 168 -6.85 -7.20 26.28
CA ASN A 168 -6.98 -8.15 27.37
C ASN A 168 -6.19 -7.71 28.61
N GLU A 169 -4.95 -7.24 28.46
CA GLU A 169 -4.13 -6.73 29.57
C GLU A 169 -4.79 -5.54 30.29
N ALA A 170 -5.27 -4.55 29.52
CA ALA A 170 -5.96 -3.38 30.06
C ALA A 170 -7.24 -3.78 30.81
N ALA A 171 -7.99 -4.73 30.25
CA ALA A 171 -9.15 -5.28 30.93
C ALA A 171 -8.73 -6.03 32.22
N ARG A 172 -7.57 -6.70 32.30
CA ARG A 172 -7.15 -7.41 33.52
C ARG A 172 -6.90 -6.40 34.62
N ALA A 173 -6.22 -5.31 34.29
CA ALA A 173 -5.93 -4.20 35.18
C ALA A 173 -7.23 -3.53 35.67
N LEU A 174 -8.19 -3.28 34.77
CA LEU A 174 -9.50 -2.74 35.14
C LEU A 174 -10.22 -3.64 36.15
N PHE A 175 -10.25 -4.96 35.92
CA PHE A 175 -10.89 -5.91 36.83
C PHE A 175 -10.13 -6.10 38.14
N GLU A 176 -8.84 -5.81 38.19
CA GLU A 176 -8.03 -5.82 39.41
C GLU A 176 -8.42 -4.63 40.30
N VAL A 177 -8.46 -3.43 39.74
CA VAL A 177 -8.92 -2.23 40.44
C VAL A 177 -10.40 -2.35 40.82
N GLY A 178 -11.23 -2.83 39.90
CA GLY A 178 -12.66 -3.08 40.15
C GLY A 178 -12.91 -4.09 41.27
N GLY A 179 -12.07 -5.13 41.39
CA GLY A 179 -12.14 -6.09 42.50
C GLY A 179 -11.83 -5.46 43.86
N ARG A 180 -10.84 -4.56 43.92
CA ARG A 180 -10.53 -3.78 45.14
C ARG A 180 -11.67 -2.83 45.51
N LEU A 181 -12.24 -2.12 44.54
CA LEU A 181 -13.40 -1.26 44.75
C LEU A 181 -14.61 -2.05 45.26
N TRP A 182 -14.87 -3.22 44.67
CA TRP A 182 -15.93 -4.11 45.12
C TRP A 182 -15.70 -4.56 46.57
N ALA A 183 -14.47 -4.93 46.94
CA ALA A 183 -14.12 -5.30 48.32
C ALA A 183 -14.38 -4.16 49.30
N ASN A 184 -14.02 -2.92 48.93
CA ASN A 184 -14.28 -1.74 49.73
C ASN A 184 -15.79 -1.51 49.93
N TYR A 185 -16.61 -1.61 48.87
CA TYR A 185 -18.06 -1.51 48.97
C TYR A 185 -18.65 -2.57 49.91
N ASN A 186 -18.20 -3.82 49.81
CA ASN A 186 -18.61 -4.88 50.74
C ASN A 186 -18.30 -4.52 52.20
N LEU A 187 -17.11 -3.99 52.48
CA LEU A 187 -16.68 -3.63 53.84
C LEU A 187 -17.43 -2.42 54.41
N LEU A 188 -17.84 -1.48 53.55
CA LEU A 188 -18.64 -0.31 53.92
C LEU A 188 -20.16 -0.60 53.96
N GLY A 189 -20.60 -1.78 53.52
CA GLY A 189 -22.02 -2.12 53.38
C GLY A 189 -22.74 -1.35 52.26
N LEU A 190 -22.00 -0.91 51.24
CA LEU A 190 -22.53 -0.19 50.07
C LEU A 190 -22.90 -1.15 48.94
N ASP A 191 -23.89 -0.77 48.14
CA ASP A 191 -24.36 -1.55 46.98
C ASP A 191 -23.41 -1.43 45.76
N GLN A 192 -23.29 -2.50 44.96
CA GLN A 192 -22.38 -2.62 43.82
C GLN A 192 -23.08 -2.60 42.45
N VAL A 193 -24.31 -2.08 42.39
CA VAL A 193 -25.14 -2.05 41.16
C VAL A 193 -24.44 -1.46 39.94
N SER A 194 -23.55 -0.48 40.10
CA SER A 194 -22.78 0.10 38.99
C SER A 194 -21.78 -0.90 38.38
N LEU A 195 -21.21 -1.80 39.19
CA LEU A 195 -20.22 -2.80 38.77
C LEU A 195 -20.86 -4.07 38.21
N LEU A 196 -22.11 -4.36 38.56
CA LEU A 196 -22.86 -5.53 38.05
C LEU A 196 -23.05 -5.51 36.53
N LYS A 197 -23.05 -4.31 35.93
CA LYS A 197 -23.21 -4.13 34.47
C LYS A 197 -21.91 -4.25 33.69
N LEU A 198 -20.76 -4.38 34.36
CA LEU A 198 -19.48 -4.46 33.67
C LEU A 198 -19.36 -5.81 32.95
N ALA A 199 -19.25 -5.76 31.64
CA ALA A 199 -18.95 -6.89 30.77
C ALA A 199 -17.92 -6.43 29.73
N VAL A 200 -16.74 -7.05 29.74
CA VAL A 200 -15.65 -6.73 28.82
C VAL A 200 -15.28 -7.99 28.04
N PRO A 201 -15.31 -7.95 26.70
CA PRO A 201 -14.94 -9.10 25.88
C PRO A 201 -13.46 -9.44 26.04
N GLN A 202 -13.16 -10.74 26.05
CA GLN A 202 -11.83 -11.27 25.86
C GLN A 202 -11.63 -11.54 24.37
N GLU A 203 -10.54 -11.00 23.82
CA GLU A 203 -10.19 -11.15 22.41
C GLU A 203 -9.04 -12.14 22.24
N GLY A 204 -8.84 -12.70 21.04
CA GLY A 204 -7.69 -13.59 20.75
C GLY A 204 -7.92 -15.07 21.12
N GLU A 205 -6.98 -15.68 21.88
CA GLU A 205 -6.98 -17.14 22.14
C GLU A 205 -8.18 -17.63 22.98
N THR A 206 -8.73 -16.76 23.82
CA THR A 206 -9.82 -17.08 24.75
C THR A 206 -11.05 -16.28 24.38
N VAL A 207 -12.09 -16.97 23.87
CA VAL A 207 -13.38 -16.36 23.57
C VAL A 207 -14.23 -16.39 24.83
N GLY A 208 -14.58 -15.23 25.36
CA GLY A 208 -15.42 -15.09 26.55
C GLY A 208 -15.56 -13.64 27.00
N ASN A 209 -16.19 -13.43 28.15
CA ASN A 209 -16.33 -12.10 28.75
C ASN A 209 -15.80 -12.12 30.18
N TRP A 210 -15.10 -11.06 30.58
CA TRP A 210 -14.98 -10.72 32.00
C TRP A 210 -16.21 -9.95 32.44
N THR A 211 -16.80 -10.41 33.52
CA THR A 211 -18.09 -9.94 34.05
C THR A 211 -17.99 -9.69 35.54
N TRP A 212 -19.04 -9.17 36.14
CA TRP A 212 -19.12 -8.96 37.58
C TRP A 212 -18.75 -10.19 38.43
N HIS A 213 -18.92 -11.42 37.93
CA HIS A 213 -18.48 -12.64 38.63
C HIS A 213 -16.98 -12.59 38.95
N GLN A 214 -16.15 -12.18 37.98
CA GLN A 214 -14.71 -12.04 38.18
C GLN A 214 -14.38 -10.91 39.17
N LEU A 215 -15.15 -9.83 39.21
CA LEU A 215 -14.95 -8.77 40.21
C LEU A 215 -15.24 -9.29 41.62
N SER A 216 -16.37 -9.99 41.79
CA SER A 216 -16.78 -10.59 43.06
C SER A 216 -15.83 -11.67 43.54
N GLU A 217 -15.29 -12.49 42.63
CA GLU A 217 -14.27 -13.48 42.95
C GLU A 217 -12.98 -12.81 43.42
N ARG A 218 -12.49 -11.82 42.66
CA ARG A 218 -11.27 -11.10 43.01
C ARG A 218 -11.40 -10.30 44.31
N SER A 219 -12.59 -9.75 44.61
CA SER A 219 -12.82 -8.95 45.82
C SER A 219 -12.56 -9.73 47.10
N ARG A 220 -12.73 -11.06 47.08
CA ARG A 220 -12.48 -11.95 48.23
C ARG A 220 -11.00 -12.03 48.62
N ARG A 221 -10.09 -11.51 47.78
CA ARG A 221 -8.64 -11.55 47.99
C ARG A 221 -8.11 -10.32 48.73
N TYR A 222 -8.92 -9.28 48.95
CA TYR A 222 -8.47 -8.04 49.61
C TYR A 222 -9.06 -7.89 51.00
N SER A 223 -8.19 -7.66 51.97
CA SER A 223 -8.53 -7.27 53.33
C SER A 223 -8.56 -5.75 53.49
N VAL A 224 -9.00 -5.27 54.67
CA VAL A 224 -8.93 -3.84 55.02
C VAL A 224 -7.49 -3.31 54.89
N GLN A 225 -6.48 -4.09 55.30
CA GLN A 225 -5.08 -3.66 55.25
C GLN A 225 -4.59 -3.48 53.81
N ASP A 226 -4.97 -4.39 52.91
CA ASP A 226 -4.62 -4.33 51.48
C ASP A 226 -5.28 -3.13 50.75
N LEU A 227 -6.43 -2.68 51.25
CA LEU A 227 -7.18 -1.55 50.68
C LEU A 227 -6.72 -0.19 51.20
N LEU A 228 -6.05 -0.15 52.35
CA LEU A 228 -5.46 1.06 52.91
C LEU A 228 -4.07 1.36 52.32
N GLN A 229 -3.40 0.36 51.76
CA GLN A 229 -2.14 0.50 51.01
C GLN A 229 -2.43 0.79 49.53
N LEU A 230 -2.82 2.03 49.23
CA LEU A 230 -3.21 2.46 47.88
C LEU A 230 -2.01 2.75 46.95
N ASP A 231 -0.79 2.88 47.48
CA ASP A 231 0.40 3.30 46.74
C ASP A 231 0.89 2.27 45.70
N ASP A 232 0.50 1.00 45.83
CA ASP A 232 0.81 -0.07 44.85
C ASP A 232 0.04 0.08 43.52
N ILE A 233 -0.95 0.97 43.45
CA ILE A 233 -1.76 1.19 42.24
C ILE A 233 -0.95 1.97 41.19
N GLN A 234 -0.04 2.86 41.59
CA GLN A 234 0.79 3.65 40.67
C GLN A 234 2.04 2.92 40.18
N ALA A 235 2.67 2.08 41.01
CA ALA A 235 3.89 1.35 40.65
C ALA A 235 3.67 0.35 39.49
N SER A 236 2.48 -0.25 39.42
CA SER A 236 2.11 -1.19 38.35
C SER A 236 1.84 -0.51 37.00
N GLN A 237 1.48 0.78 36.99
CA GLN A 237 1.24 1.56 35.77
C GLN A 237 2.54 2.12 35.16
N ALA A 238 3.55 2.42 35.97
CA ALA A 238 4.84 2.95 35.51
C ALA A 238 5.74 1.88 34.86
N ALA A 239 5.63 0.61 35.28
CA ALA A 239 6.43 -0.50 34.73
C ALA A 239 5.94 -1.01 33.35
N GLN A 240 4.80 -0.55 32.86
CA GLN A 240 4.21 -0.94 31.57
C GLN A 240 4.39 0.13 30.47
N ALA A 241 5.07 1.24 30.78
CA ALA A 241 5.28 2.38 29.88
C ALA A 241 6.72 2.52 29.33
N THR A 242 7.57 1.52 29.55
CA THR A 242 8.94 1.39 28.99
C THR A 242 9.09 0.09 28.25
#